data_AF-M1X2D5-F1
#
_entry.id   AF-M1X2D5-F1
#
_cell.length_a   1.000
_cell.length_b   1.000
_cell.length_c   1.000
_cell.angle_alpha   90.00
_cell.angle_beta   90.00
_cell.angle_gamma   90.00
#
_symmetry.space_group_name_H-M   'P 1'
#
loop_
_entity.id
_entity.type
_entity.pdbx_description
1 polymer ?
#
loop_
_entity_poly.entity_id
_entity_poly.type
_entity_poly.pdbx_seq_one_letter_code
_entity_poly.pdbx_strand_id
1 'polypeptide(L)' 'MSESSEVTTQQATSQELAEMIAEFEKYRERLVNSTMEAGKKAKLTKSSVMAQLEPELNKIDDILKKLHQQKASQ' A
#
# COMPACT_ATOMS: atom_id res chain seq x y z
N MET A 1 -7.67 16.98 28.14
CA MET A 1 -7.03 16.14 27.11
C MET A 1 -7.87 16.31 25.86
N SER A 2 -7.60 17.38 25.11
CA SER A 2 -8.37 17.78 23.94
C SER A 2 -7.46 17.64 22.73
N GLU A 3 -7.82 16.79 21.78
CA GLU A 3 -7.61 16.97 20.34
C GLU A 3 -8.14 15.70 19.66
N SER A 4 -9.39 15.76 19.19
CA SER A 4 -9.78 16.18 17.85
C SER A 4 -9.66 15.02 16.86
N SER A 5 -10.78 14.33 16.67
CA SER A 5 -11.05 13.59 15.44
C SER A 5 -12.29 14.19 14.81
N GLU A 6 -12.19 15.50 14.51
CA GLU A 6 -12.95 16.05 13.41
C GLU A 6 -12.44 15.36 12.15
N VAL A 7 -13.10 14.25 11.77
CA VAL A 7 -13.04 13.69 10.42
C VAL A 7 -13.82 14.66 9.52
N THR A 8 -13.29 15.88 9.42
CA THR A 8 -13.70 16.84 8.42
C THR A 8 -13.03 16.41 7.14
N THR A 9 -13.82 16.30 6.07
CA THR A 9 -13.43 16.21 4.67
C THR A 9 -12.53 17.39 4.26
N GLN A 10 -11.34 17.51 4.85
CA GLN A 10 -10.24 18.31 4.34
C GLN A 10 -9.50 17.43 3.35
N GLN A 11 -9.34 17.93 2.12
CA GLN A 11 -8.47 17.29 1.14
C GLN A 11 -7.08 17.14 1.79
N ALA A 12 -6.62 15.89 1.92
CA ALA A 12 -5.28 15.62 2.45
C ALA A 12 -4.25 16.48 1.74
N THR A 13 -3.36 17.11 2.49
CA THR A 13 -2.31 17.99 1.96
C THR A 13 -1.31 17.20 1.12
N SER A 14 -0.54 17.89 0.28
CA SER A 14 0.43 17.24 -0.60
C SER A 14 1.51 16.46 0.18
N GLN A 15 1.81 16.89 1.42
CA GLN A 15 2.73 16.20 2.31
C GLN A 15 2.11 14.93 2.90
N GLU A 16 0.88 14.98 3.41
CA GLU A 16 0.18 13.80 3.91
C GLU A 16 -0.01 12.74 2.80
N LEU A 17 -0.32 13.17 1.57
CA LEU A 17 -0.38 12.28 0.42
C LEU A 17 0.98 11.66 0.10
N ALA A 18 2.07 12.41 0.22
CA ALA A 18 3.42 11.89 0.01
C ALA A 18 3.81 10.83 1.06
N GLU A 19 3.47 11.08 2.32
CA GLU A 19 3.70 10.15 3.43
C GLU A 19 2.89 8.87 3.24
N MET A 20 1.60 9.00 2.91
CA MET A 20 0.72 7.87 2.64
C MET A 20 1.22 7.02 1.46
N ILE A 21 1.62 7.64 0.35
CA ILE A 21 2.23 6.94 -0.80
C ILE A 21 3.46 6.14 -0.35
N ALA A 22 4.38 6.78 0.37
CA ALA A 22 5.61 6.13 0.84
C ALA A 22 5.32 4.96 1.80
N GLU A 23 4.28 5.06 2.62
CA GLU A 23 3.85 3.96 3.49
C GLU A 23 3.27 2.78 2.69
N PHE A 24 2.43 3.04 1.69
CA PHE A 24 1.87 1.99 0.82
C PHE A 24 2.97 1.29 0.00
N GLU A 25 3.96 2.02 -0.50
CA GLU A 25 5.12 1.44 -1.19
C GLU A 25 5.92 0.51 -0.28
N LYS A 26 6.24 0.97 0.95
CA LYS A 26 6.92 0.15 1.96
C LYS A 26 6.08 -1.06 2.38
N TYR A 27 4.76 -0.90 2.46
CA TYR A 27 3.86 -2.00 2.77
C TYR A 27 3.86 -3.05 1.66
N ARG A 28 3.77 -2.62 0.40
CA ARG A 28 3.86 -3.49 -0.77
C ARG A 28 5.14 -4.32 -0.78
N GLU A 29 6.29 -3.69 -0.54
CA GLU A 29 7.58 -4.37 -0.48
C GLU A 29 7.63 -5.40 0.66
N ARG A 30 7.21 -5.02 1.86
CA ARG A 30 7.15 -5.94 3.02
C ARG A 30 6.22 -7.11 2.77
N LEU A 31 5.09 -6.89 2.12
CA LEU A 31 4.13 -7.94 1.78
C LEU A 31 4.75 -8.95 0.81
N VAL A 32 5.41 -8.48 -0.25
CA VAL A 32 6.14 -9.37 -1.18
C VAL A 32 7.20 -10.18 -0.43
N ASN A 33 8.05 -9.51 0.35
CA ASN A 33 9.14 -10.17 1.03
C ASN A 33 8.63 -11.22 2.05
N SER A 34 7.67 -10.86 2.90
CA SER A 34 7.16 -11.81 3.91
C SER A 34 6.42 -12.98 3.28
N THR A 35 5.63 -12.74 2.23
CA THR A 35 4.87 -13.80 1.54
C THR A 35 5.80 -14.73 0.77
N MET A 36 6.86 -14.20 0.16
CA MET A 36 7.89 -15.00 -0.50
C MET A 36 8.68 -15.83 0.50
N GLU A 37 9.03 -15.29 1.66
CA GLU A 37 9.67 -16.05 2.74
C GLU A 37 8.77 -17.17 3.27
N ALA A 38 7.50 -16.87 3.51
CA ALA A 38 6.51 -17.86 3.94
C ALA A 38 6.33 -18.96 2.90
N GLY A 39 6.22 -18.58 1.62
CA GLY A 39 6.14 -19.51 0.50
C GLY A 39 7.37 -20.41 0.40
N LYS A 40 8.57 -19.87 0.60
CA LYS A 40 9.82 -20.65 0.64
C LYS A 40 9.80 -21.67 1.79
N LYS A 41 9.38 -21.27 2.99
CA LYS A 41 9.24 -22.17 4.15
C LYS A 41 8.20 -23.28 3.89
N ALA A 42 7.13 -22.95 3.18
CA ALA A 42 6.10 -23.88 2.74
C ALA A 42 6.48 -24.71 1.50
N LYS A 43 7.69 -24.54 0.95
CA LYS A 43 8.18 -25.20 -0.28
C LYS A 43 7.28 -24.96 -1.51
N LEU A 44 6.57 -23.84 -1.55
CA LEU A 44 5.78 -23.42 -2.70
C LEU A 44 6.68 -22.86 -3.79
N THR A 45 6.26 -23.02 -5.04
CA THR A 45 6.95 -22.38 -6.17
C THR A 45 6.69 -20.88 -6.16
N LYS A 46 7.67 -20.09 -6.63
CA LYS A 46 7.52 -18.63 -6.78
C LYS A 46 6.25 -18.25 -7.56
N SER A 47 5.93 -18.99 -8.62
CA SER A 47 4.74 -18.74 -9.43
C SER A 47 3.44 -18.92 -8.63
N SER A 48 3.33 -19.99 -7.84
CA SER A 48 2.15 -20.20 -6.98
C SER A 48 2.00 -19.13 -5.91
N VAL A 49 3.11 -18.69 -5.30
CA VAL A 49 3.10 -17.63 -4.29
C VAL A 49 2.71 -16.30 -4.91
N MET A 50 3.26 -15.98 -6.07
CA MET A 50 2.94 -14.74 -6.80
C MET A 50 1.49 -14.70 -7.26
N ALA A 51 0.94 -15.80 -7.76
CA ALA A 51 -0.47 -15.85 -8.17
C ALA A 51 -1.44 -15.59 -7.01
N GLN A 52 -1.07 -15.99 -5.77
CA GLN A 52 -1.85 -15.69 -4.58
C GLN A 52 -1.69 -14.23 -4.12
N LEU A 53 -0.51 -13.66 -4.35
CA LEU A 53 -0.15 -12.32 -3.92
C LEU A 53 -0.64 -11.23 -4.89
N GLU A 54 -0.72 -11.53 -6.18
CA GLU A 54 -1.06 -10.62 -7.27
C GLU A 54 -2.38 -9.84 -7.04
N PRO A 55 -3.48 -10.43 -6.55
CA PRO A 55 -4.71 -9.68 -6.28
C PRO A 55 -4.53 -8.57 -5.24
N GLU A 56 -3.74 -8.81 -4.19
CA GLU A 56 -3.48 -7.80 -3.15
C GLU A 56 -2.51 -6.73 -3.66
N LEU A 57 -1.48 -7.11 -4.43
CA LEU A 57 -0.60 -6.13 -5.07
C LEU A 57 -1.36 -5.21 -6.02
N ASN A 58 -2.28 -5.75 -6.81
CA ASN A 58 -3.09 -4.96 -7.73
C ASN A 58 -3.97 -3.94 -6.98
N LYS A 59 -4.57 -4.32 -5.84
CA LYS A 59 -5.32 -3.38 -5.00
C LYS A 59 -4.43 -2.25 -4.47
N ILE A 60 -3.23 -2.58 -3.98
CA ILE A 60 -2.27 -1.59 -3.49
C ILE A 60 -1.83 -0.66 -4.63
N ASP A 61 -1.55 -1.21 -5.81
CA ASP A 61 -1.13 -0.45 -6.99
C ASP A 61 -2.25 0.49 -7.49
N ASP A 62 -3.51 0.04 -7.44
CA ASP A 62 -4.68 0.90 -7.74
C ASP A 62 -4.83 2.05 -6.74
N ILE A 63 -4.59 1.79 -5.43
CA ILE A 63 -4.61 2.82 -4.39
C ILE A 63 -3.49 3.83 -4.62
N LEU A 64 -2.26 3.35 -4.83
CA LEU A 64 -1.09 4.18 -5.12
C LEU A 64 -1.35 5.08 -6.34
N LYS A 65 -1.91 4.51 -7.41
CA LYS A 65 -2.27 5.28 -8.61
C LYS A 65 -3.27 6.41 -8.29
N LYS A 66 -4.30 6.14 -7.49
CA LYS A 66 -5.28 7.16 -7.07
C LYS A 66 -4.63 8.25 -6.21
N LEU A 67 -3.75 7.87 -5.28
CA LEU A 67 -3.03 8.82 -4.43
C LEU A 67 -2.09 9.71 -5.25
N HIS A 68 -1.38 9.13 -6.24
CA HIS A 68 -0.56 9.90 -7.17
C HIS A 68 -1.39 10.86 -8.02
N GLN A 69 -2.54 10.42 -8.53
CA GLN A 69 -3.46 11.29 -9.27
C GLN A 69 -3.96 12.43 -8.40
N GLN A 70 -4.38 12.15 -7.17
CA GLN A 70 -4.84 13.16 -6.22
C GLN A 70 -3.73 14.18 -5.90
N LYS A 71 -2.50 13.72 -5.67
CA LYS A 71 -1.34 14.58 -5.42
C LYS A 71 -0.97 15.44 -6.63
N ALA A 72 -1.12 14.92 -7.86
CA ALA A 72 -0.86 15.67 -9.08
C ALA A 72 -1.97 16.68 -9.43
N SER A 73 -3.17 16.49 -8.88
CA SER A 73 -4.31 17.41 -9.03
C SER A 73 -4.41 18.47 -7.93
N GLN A 74 -3.51 18.43 -6.94
CA GLN A 74 -3.29 19.52 -5.98
C GLN A 74 -2.29 20.54 -6.52
#